data_AF-A0A2X0SDU0-F1
#
_entry.id   AF-A0A2X0SDU0-F1
#
_cell.length_a   1.000
_cell.length_b   1.000
_cell.length_c   1.000
_cell.angle_alpha   90.00
_cell.angle_beta   90.00
_cell.angle_gamma   90.00
#
_symmetry.space_group_name_H-M   'P 1'
#
loop_
_entity.id
_entity.type
_entity.pdbx_description
1 polymer ?
#
loop_
_entity_poly.entity_id
_entity_poly.type
_entity_poly.pdbx_seq_one_letter_code
_entity_poly.pdbx_strand_id
1 'polypeptide(L)'
;MATAVSPFTVNQAPFGGEVQISGYILNHPNYSVSGVKLRYKVMLSSDGVSFSPAANDFKISVDRWVGAVVSQFDIVQKVDAEGFYSYQEDAIGPDYTFVDEDVLFRFYTAPLNGPRWIRIDIEDPATLAIIPSNSVKLLLDNSAPSLTFTMDQTPCSDITIGAVITGTFNATDLHMGDVAITVSPAGAATKSYLVSNLTQQSGTWQVTTTGLSKCGYVVQAWAIDRAIVNNYPYGNQTPIQSIGFCLR
;
A
#
# COMPACT_ATOMS: atom_id res chain seq x y z
N MET A 1 -5.99 -28.34 -11.88
CA MET A 1 -5.71 -26.90 -11.76
C MET A 1 -4.28 -26.74 -11.30
N ALA A 2 -3.44 -26.07 -12.08
CA ALA A 2 -2.09 -25.74 -11.64
C ALA A 2 -2.20 -24.57 -10.66
N THR A 3 -1.85 -24.80 -9.39
CA THR A 3 -1.71 -23.73 -8.40
C THR A 3 -0.46 -22.95 -8.77
N ALA A 4 -0.63 -21.76 -9.36
CA ALA A 4 0.48 -20.83 -9.53
C ALA A 4 0.88 -20.35 -8.13
N VAL A 5 2.02 -20.83 -7.65
CA VAL A 5 2.63 -20.34 -6.41
C VAL A 5 3.44 -19.10 -6.79
N SER A 6 3.14 -17.95 -6.18
CA SER A 6 3.90 -16.73 -6.41
C SER A 6 5.40 -16.99 -6.16
N PRO A 7 6.32 -16.62 -7.06
CA PRO A 7 7.75 -16.89 -6.92
C PRO A 7 8.45 -16.05 -5.85
N PHE A 8 7.70 -15.20 -5.12
CA PHE A 8 8.23 -14.38 -4.05
C PHE A 8 7.39 -14.53 -2.77
N THR A 9 8.07 -14.53 -1.63
CA THR A 9 7.45 -14.42 -0.31
C THR A 9 7.52 -12.97 0.13
N VAL A 10 6.37 -12.32 0.26
CA VAL A 10 6.30 -10.97 0.85
C VAL A 10 6.29 -11.12 2.36
N ASN A 11 7.41 -10.79 3.01
CA ASN A 11 7.51 -10.83 4.46
C ASN A 11 7.05 -9.50 5.05
N GLN A 12 5.91 -9.51 5.77
CA GLN A 12 5.41 -8.36 6.52
C GLN A 12 5.22 -7.09 5.68
N ALA A 13 4.56 -7.25 4.54
CA ALA A 13 4.11 -6.15 3.71
C ALA A 13 2.57 -6.13 3.73
N PRO A 14 1.95 -5.69 4.84
CA PRO A 14 0.50 -5.45 4.83
C PRO A 14 0.19 -4.36 3.80
N PHE A 15 -1.05 -4.30 3.34
CA PHE A 15 -1.51 -3.27 2.42
C PHE A 15 -2.29 -2.18 3.16
N GLY A 16 -2.18 -0.94 2.70
CA GLY A 16 -2.93 0.20 3.22
C GLY A 16 -3.41 1.13 2.10
N GLY A 17 -4.34 2.01 2.42
CA GLY A 17 -4.95 2.94 1.47
C GLY A 17 -5.79 2.21 0.42
N GLU A 18 -5.47 2.37 -0.85
CA GLU A 18 -6.07 1.63 -1.95
C GLU A 18 -5.28 0.35 -2.27
N VAL A 19 -5.99 -0.76 -2.39
CA VAL A 19 -5.47 -2.04 -2.91
C VAL A 19 -6.04 -2.30 -4.28
N GLN A 20 -5.19 -2.35 -5.30
CA GLN A 20 -5.59 -2.73 -6.64
C GLN A 20 -5.56 -4.25 -6.80
N ILE A 21 -6.64 -4.79 -7.36
CA ILE A 21 -6.76 -6.21 -7.68
C ILE A 21 -6.73 -6.33 -9.18
N SER A 22 -5.67 -6.93 -9.69
CA SER A 22 -5.46 -7.18 -11.11
C SER A 22 -5.54 -8.67 -11.42
N GLY A 23 -6.03 -9.01 -12.60
CA GLY A 23 -6.05 -10.38 -13.07
C GLY A 23 -6.77 -10.55 -14.39
N TYR A 24 -6.37 -11.60 -15.12
CA TYR A 24 -6.94 -11.95 -16.42
C TYR A 24 -7.94 -13.11 -16.28
N ILE A 25 -9.14 -12.97 -16.85
CA ILE A 25 -10.16 -14.03 -16.82
C ILE A 25 -10.21 -14.73 -18.19
N LEU A 26 -9.74 -15.98 -18.21
CA LEU A 26 -9.72 -16.82 -19.43
C LEU A 26 -11.14 -17.17 -19.91
N ASN A 27 -11.24 -17.46 -21.22
CA ASN A 27 -12.47 -17.93 -21.88
C ASN A 27 -13.67 -16.98 -21.75
N HIS A 28 -13.43 -15.67 -21.62
CA HIS A 28 -14.50 -14.69 -21.73
C HIS A 28 -15.11 -14.74 -23.15
N PRO A 29 -16.42 -14.45 -23.32
CA PRO A 29 -17.03 -14.36 -24.65
C PRO A 29 -16.36 -13.28 -25.50
N ASN A 30 -16.42 -13.47 -26.82
CA ASN A 30 -16.17 -12.39 -27.78
C ASN A 30 -17.39 -11.46 -27.76
N TYR A 31 -17.33 -10.39 -26.96
CA TYR A 31 -18.47 -9.50 -26.80
C TYR A 31 -18.60 -8.49 -27.94
N SER A 32 -17.52 -8.20 -28.68
CA SER A 32 -17.57 -7.38 -29.88
C SER A 32 -18.45 -8.00 -30.98
N VAL A 33 -18.54 -9.34 -31.01
CA VAL A 33 -19.44 -10.08 -31.91
C VAL A 33 -20.77 -10.44 -31.26
N SER A 34 -20.75 -10.98 -30.03
CA SER A 34 -21.97 -11.51 -29.39
C SER A 34 -22.82 -10.46 -28.67
N GLY A 35 -22.24 -9.30 -28.34
CA GLY A 35 -22.85 -8.29 -27.48
C GLY A 35 -22.92 -8.66 -26.00
N VAL A 36 -22.44 -9.84 -25.59
CA VAL A 36 -22.55 -10.35 -24.22
C VAL A 36 -21.18 -10.32 -23.54
N LYS A 37 -21.09 -9.64 -22.39
CA LYS A 37 -19.90 -9.62 -21.56
C LYS A 37 -19.97 -10.70 -20.49
N LEU A 38 -18.79 -11.25 -20.14
CA LEU A 38 -18.67 -12.04 -18.92
C LEU A 38 -18.97 -11.15 -17.71
N ARG A 39 -19.67 -11.71 -16.71
CA ARG A 39 -19.96 -11.06 -15.44
C ARG A 39 -19.15 -11.69 -14.32
N TYR A 40 -18.64 -10.87 -13.41
CA TYR A 40 -17.88 -11.35 -12.25
C TYR A 40 -18.21 -10.56 -10.98
N LYS A 41 -18.07 -11.21 -9.83
CA LYS A 41 -18.14 -10.59 -8.50
C LYS A 41 -16.77 -10.62 -7.85
N VAL A 42 -16.47 -9.55 -7.15
CA VAL A 42 -15.36 -9.54 -6.19
C VAL A 42 -15.97 -9.87 -4.85
N MET A 43 -15.54 -10.96 -4.24
CA MET A 43 -16.06 -11.43 -2.97
C MET A 43 -15.04 -11.14 -1.87
N LEU A 44 -15.48 -10.45 -0.83
CA LEU A 44 -14.66 -10.06 0.32
C LEU A 44 -15.09 -10.83 1.57
N SER A 45 -14.13 -11.15 2.43
CA SER A 45 -14.36 -11.81 3.71
C SER A 45 -13.36 -11.33 4.77
N SER A 46 -13.80 -11.29 6.04
CA SER A 46 -12.97 -10.98 7.20
C SER A 46 -12.51 -12.22 7.97
N ASP A 47 -13.12 -13.38 7.74
CA ASP A 47 -12.88 -14.65 8.44
C ASP A 47 -12.36 -15.77 7.50
N GLY A 48 -12.39 -15.54 6.19
CA GLY A 48 -12.04 -16.53 5.17
C GLY A 48 -13.12 -17.60 4.93
N VAL A 49 -14.30 -17.45 5.53
CA VAL A 49 -15.40 -18.42 5.48
C VAL A 49 -16.67 -17.75 4.92
N SER A 50 -17.03 -16.61 5.48
CA SER A 50 -18.22 -15.84 5.14
C SER A 50 -17.86 -14.77 4.11
N PHE A 51 -18.32 -14.94 2.87
CA PHE A 51 -18.04 -14.02 1.78
C PHE A 51 -19.26 -13.18 1.40
N SER A 52 -19.02 -11.90 1.16
CA SER A 52 -20.01 -10.94 0.65
C SER A 52 -19.49 -10.25 -0.62
N PRO A 53 -20.36 -9.94 -1.60
CA PRO A 53 -19.95 -9.21 -2.79
C PRO A 53 -19.52 -7.78 -2.44
N ALA A 54 -18.46 -7.30 -3.08
CA ALA A 54 -18.08 -5.91 -3.08
C ALA A 54 -18.96 -5.12 -4.06
N ALA A 55 -19.14 -3.82 -3.79
CA ALA A 55 -20.08 -2.97 -4.52
C ALA A 55 -19.54 -1.55 -4.77
N ASN A 56 -18.22 -1.38 -4.83
CA ASN A 56 -17.61 -0.07 -5.04
C ASN A 56 -17.56 0.28 -6.53
N ASP A 57 -17.85 1.53 -6.87
CA ASP A 57 -17.52 2.07 -8.19
C ASP A 57 -16.01 2.32 -8.27
N PHE A 58 -15.39 2.01 -9.39
CA PHE A 58 -13.97 2.29 -9.62
C PHE A 58 -13.68 2.59 -11.08
N LYS A 59 -12.58 3.29 -11.32
CA LYS A 59 -12.16 3.68 -12.67
C LYS A 59 -11.12 2.71 -13.20
N ILE A 60 -11.25 2.37 -14.48
CA ILE A 60 -10.27 1.63 -15.27
C ILE A 60 -9.97 2.39 -16.55
N SER A 61 -8.77 2.20 -17.08
CA SER A 61 -8.36 2.71 -18.39
C SER A 61 -8.37 1.55 -19.39
N VAL A 62 -8.87 1.81 -20.59
CA VAL A 62 -9.15 0.78 -21.60
C VAL A 62 -8.58 1.23 -22.95
N ASP A 63 -7.84 0.32 -23.58
CA ASP A 63 -7.39 0.46 -24.96
C ASP A 63 -8.30 -0.36 -25.87
N ARG A 64 -8.87 0.29 -26.89
CA ARG A 64 -9.77 -0.34 -27.84
C ARG A 64 -9.22 -0.25 -29.26
N TRP A 65 -9.19 -1.39 -29.93
CA TRP A 65 -8.71 -1.56 -31.30
C TRP A 65 -9.90 -1.96 -32.17
N VAL A 66 -10.32 -1.07 -33.07
CA VAL A 66 -11.38 -1.32 -34.05
C VAL A 66 -10.77 -1.26 -35.44
N GLY A 67 -10.57 -2.43 -36.05
CA GLY A 67 -9.73 -2.55 -37.23
C GLY A 67 -8.32 -1.98 -36.99
N ALA A 68 -7.93 -0.93 -37.73
CA ALA A 68 -6.62 -0.28 -37.61
C ALA A 68 -6.60 0.95 -36.67
N VAL A 69 -7.73 1.28 -36.03
CA VAL A 69 -7.85 2.46 -35.17
C VAL A 69 -7.71 2.05 -33.71
N VAL A 70 -6.81 2.70 -32.99
CA VAL A 70 -6.62 2.53 -31.55
C VAL A 70 -7.13 3.78 -30.83
N SER A 71 -7.94 3.59 -29.78
CA SER A 71 -8.38 4.63 -28.87
C SER A 71 -8.18 4.20 -27.42
N GLN A 72 -7.88 5.17 -26.56
CA GLN A 72 -7.77 4.97 -25.12
C GLN A 72 -8.78 5.86 -24.41
N PHE A 73 -9.52 5.31 -23.45
CA PHE A 73 -10.47 6.07 -22.65
C PHE A 73 -10.74 5.36 -21.32
N ASP A 74 -11.42 6.08 -20.44
CA ASP A 74 -11.72 5.60 -19.10
C ASP A 74 -13.15 5.08 -18.99
N ILE A 75 -13.33 4.01 -18.24
CA ILE A 75 -14.63 3.46 -17.86
C ILE A 75 -14.76 3.48 -16.33
N VAL A 76 -15.91 3.91 -15.84
CA VAL A 76 -16.29 3.67 -14.45
C VAL A 76 -16.99 2.33 -14.38
N GLN A 77 -16.31 1.34 -13.79
CA GLN A 77 -16.89 0.05 -13.43
C GLN A 77 -17.93 0.26 -12.33
N LYS A 78 -19.10 -0.30 -12.54
CA LYS A 78 -20.23 -0.26 -11.61
C LYS A 78 -20.76 -1.66 -11.40
N VAL A 79 -21.20 -1.89 -10.18
CA VAL A 79 -21.91 -3.12 -9.85
C VAL A 79 -23.36 -3.03 -10.35
N ASP A 80 -23.88 -4.12 -10.90
CA ASP A 80 -25.30 -4.23 -11.25
C ASP A 80 -26.18 -4.57 -10.03
N ALA A 81 -27.49 -4.68 -10.25
CA ALA A 81 -28.46 -4.98 -9.20
C ALA A 81 -28.25 -6.34 -8.54
N GLU A 82 -27.59 -7.29 -9.22
CA GLU A 82 -27.29 -8.61 -8.70
C GLU A 82 -25.90 -8.70 -8.07
N GLY A 83 -25.10 -7.62 -8.09
CA GLY A 83 -23.80 -7.56 -7.46
C GLY A 83 -22.61 -7.87 -8.39
N PHE A 84 -22.79 -7.86 -9.72
CA PHE A 84 -21.72 -8.16 -10.68
C PHE A 84 -21.15 -6.92 -11.37
N TYR A 85 -19.88 -7.01 -11.72
CA TYR A 85 -19.20 -6.15 -12.67
C TYR A 85 -19.17 -6.81 -14.04
N SER A 86 -19.11 -5.99 -15.09
CA SER A 86 -18.88 -6.48 -16.46
C SER A 86 -17.39 -6.55 -16.75
N TYR A 87 -16.91 -7.71 -17.19
CA TYR A 87 -15.54 -7.86 -17.69
C TYR A 87 -15.40 -7.10 -19.02
N GLN A 88 -14.37 -6.27 -19.15
CA GLN A 88 -14.27 -5.30 -20.27
C GLN A 88 -13.34 -5.75 -21.37
N GLU A 89 -12.48 -6.73 -21.12
CA GLU A 89 -11.56 -7.19 -22.15
C GLU A 89 -12.27 -8.01 -23.22
N ASP A 90 -11.83 -7.79 -24.45
CA ASP A 90 -12.12 -8.63 -25.60
C ASP A 90 -10.79 -8.95 -26.28
N ALA A 91 -10.23 -10.11 -26.00
CA ALA A 91 -9.02 -10.59 -26.66
C ALA A 91 -9.33 -11.42 -27.92
N ILE A 92 -10.59 -11.47 -28.40
CA ILE A 92 -11.01 -12.29 -29.54
C ILE A 92 -11.43 -11.38 -30.69
N GLY A 93 -10.69 -11.43 -31.80
CA GLY A 93 -10.91 -10.54 -32.95
C GLY A 93 -12.31 -10.64 -33.57
N PRO A 94 -12.68 -9.68 -34.45
CA PRO A 94 -11.79 -8.76 -35.15
C PRO A 94 -11.44 -7.47 -34.39
N ASP A 95 -12.25 -7.08 -33.40
CA ASP A 95 -11.98 -5.92 -32.55
C ASP A 95 -11.41 -6.39 -31.21
N TYR A 96 -10.51 -5.62 -30.63
CA TYR A 96 -9.88 -5.94 -29.35
C TYR A 96 -10.12 -4.86 -28.32
N THR A 97 -10.25 -5.27 -27.07
CA THR A 97 -10.31 -4.36 -25.92
C THR A 97 -9.43 -4.91 -24.81
N PHE A 98 -8.51 -4.09 -24.31
CA PHE A 98 -7.59 -4.45 -23.23
C PHE A 98 -7.78 -3.49 -22.07
N VAL A 99 -7.77 -4.01 -20.84
CA VAL A 99 -7.82 -3.19 -19.63
C VAL A 99 -6.38 -2.95 -19.18
N ASP A 100 -5.99 -1.70 -19.03
CA ASP A 100 -4.65 -1.39 -18.54
C ASP A 100 -4.45 -1.98 -17.13
N GLU A 101 -3.29 -2.58 -16.90
CA GLU A 101 -2.92 -3.31 -15.68
C GLU A 101 -3.88 -4.44 -15.26
N ASP A 102 -4.73 -4.94 -16.16
CA ASP A 102 -5.73 -6.00 -15.91
C ASP A 102 -6.63 -5.73 -14.69
N VAL A 103 -6.98 -4.46 -14.41
CA VAL A 103 -7.68 -4.08 -13.16
C VAL A 103 -9.09 -4.69 -13.10
N LEU A 104 -9.30 -5.57 -12.10
CA LEU A 104 -10.59 -6.17 -11.78
C LEU A 104 -11.33 -5.45 -10.64
N PHE A 105 -10.60 -4.79 -9.73
CA PHE A 105 -11.20 -4.06 -8.61
C PHE A 105 -10.23 -3.08 -7.96
N ARG A 106 -10.75 -1.99 -7.41
CA ARG A 106 -10.02 -1.11 -6.47
C ARG A 106 -10.68 -1.16 -5.11
N PHE A 107 -9.95 -1.68 -4.13
CA PHE A 107 -10.41 -1.81 -2.75
C PHE A 107 -9.87 -0.65 -1.92
N TYR A 108 -10.72 0.33 -1.63
CA TYR A 108 -10.42 1.38 -0.65
C TYR A 108 -10.51 0.79 0.76
N THR A 109 -9.37 0.71 1.44
CA THR A 109 -9.24 -0.04 2.69
C THR A 109 -9.32 0.81 3.94
N ALA A 110 -9.32 2.13 3.86
CA ALA A 110 -9.59 2.96 5.05
C ALA A 110 -11.04 2.73 5.53
N PRO A 111 -11.34 2.50 6.83
CA PRO A 111 -10.52 2.48 8.06
C PRO A 111 -10.17 1.05 8.57
N LEU A 112 -9.97 0.10 7.67
CA LEU A 112 -9.85 -1.32 7.96
C LEU A 112 -8.43 -1.71 8.33
N ASN A 113 -8.32 -2.67 9.25
CA ASN A 113 -7.09 -3.37 9.61
C ASN A 113 -7.33 -4.88 9.71
N GLY A 114 -6.25 -5.65 9.70
CA GLY A 114 -6.25 -7.10 9.91
C GLY A 114 -6.49 -7.90 8.62
N PRO A 115 -6.60 -9.22 8.73
CA PRO A 115 -6.63 -10.09 7.56
C PRO A 115 -7.92 -9.93 6.77
N ARG A 116 -7.83 -10.01 5.45
CA ARG A 116 -8.96 -10.05 4.51
C ARG A 116 -8.73 -11.16 3.50
N TRP A 117 -9.83 -11.75 3.06
CA TRP A 117 -9.83 -12.74 2.00
C TRP A 117 -10.60 -12.19 0.82
N ILE A 118 -10.03 -12.43 -0.36
CA ILE A 118 -10.62 -12.04 -1.62
C ILE A 118 -10.71 -13.27 -2.50
N ARG A 119 -11.82 -13.42 -3.20
CA ARG A 119 -11.91 -14.28 -4.39
C ARG A 119 -12.75 -13.60 -5.46
N ILE A 120 -12.58 -14.05 -6.69
CA ILE A 120 -13.42 -13.68 -7.82
C ILE A 120 -14.41 -14.81 -8.09
N ASP A 121 -15.70 -14.50 -8.15
CA ASP A 121 -16.75 -15.43 -8.57
C ASP A 121 -17.20 -15.03 -9.98
N ILE A 122 -17.14 -15.94 -10.95
CA ILE A 122 -17.60 -15.66 -12.32
C ILE A 122 -18.96 -16.31 -12.56
N GLU A 123 -19.80 -15.68 -13.38
CA GLU A 123 -21.03 -16.29 -13.88
C GLU A 123 -20.75 -16.88 -15.26
N ASP A 124 -20.95 -18.19 -15.40
CA ASP A 124 -20.88 -18.86 -16.69
C ASP A 124 -22.00 -18.32 -17.61
N PRO A 125 -21.68 -17.68 -18.74
CA PRO A 125 -22.68 -17.06 -19.61
C PRO A 125 -23.60 -18.09 -20.30
N ALA A 126 -23.23 -19.37 -20.35
CA ALA A 126 -24.04 -20.43 -20.95
C ALA A 126 -24.96 -21.12 -19.93
N THR A 127 -24.49 -21.34 -18.70
CA THR A 127 -25.22 -22.10 -17.68
C THR A 127 -25.78 -21.27 -16.54
N LEU A 128 -25.35 -20.00 -16.42
CA LEU A 128 -25.62 -19.09 -15.30
C LEU A 128 -25.11 -19.63 -13.94
N ALA A 129 -24.25 -20.65 -13.97
CA ALA A 129 -23.63 -21.18 -12.76
C ALA A 129 -22.57 -20.20 -12.24
N ILE A 130 -22.50 -20.06 -10.91
CA ILE A 130 -21.43 -19.29 -10.26
C ILE A 130 -20.23 -20.20 -10.02
N ILE A 131 -19.09 -19.80 -10.56
CA ILE A 131 -17.82 -20.52 -10.45
C ILE A 131 -16.86 -19.68 -9.60
N PRO A 132 -16.60 -20.07 -8.34
CA PRO A 132 -15.66 -19.36 -7.48
C PRO A 132 -14.20 -19.72 -7.84
N SER A 133 -13.33 -18.71 -7.81
CA SER A 133 -11.87 -18.91 -7.80
C SER A 133 -11.36 -19.29 -6.41
N ASN A 134 -10.06 -19.58 -6.30
CA ASN A 134 -9.41 -19.73 -5.00
C ASN A 134 -9.45 -18.40 -4.21
N SER A 135 -9.54 -18.51 -2.88
CA SER A 135 -9.41 -17.35 -2.01
C SER A 135 -7.96 -17.01 -1.73
N VAL A 136 -7.63 -15.73 -1.82
CA VAL A 136 -6.33 -15.16 -1.47
C VAL A 136 -6.47 -14.36 -0.19
N LYS A 137 -5.58 -14.62 0.76
CA LYS A 137 -5.49 -13.84 2.00
C LYS A 137 -4.51 -12.69 1.81
N LEU A 138 -4.92 -11.50 2.21
CA LEU A 138 -4.06 -10.34 2.38
C LEU A 138 -4.19 -9.80 3.81
N LEU A 139 -3.22 -9.02 4.25
CA LEU A 139 -3.24 -8.35 5.55
C LEU A 139 -3.36 -6.86 5.31
N LEU A 140 -4.30 -6.20 5.99
CA LEU A 140 -4.46 -4.76 5.94
C LEU A 140 -3.80 -4.09 7.15
N ASP A 141 -3.07 -3.01 6.89
CA ASP A 141 -2.56 -2.10 7.90
C ASP A 141 -2.59 -0.64 7.42
N ASN A 142 -3.50 0.12 8.01
CA ASN A 142 -3.70 1.55 7.81
C ASN A 142 -3.30 2.35 9.06
N SER A 143 -2.74 1.69 10.08
CA SER A 143 -2.34 2.34 11.32
C SER A 143 -0.92 2.88 11.18
N ALA A 144 -0.73 4.17 11.46
CA ALA A 144 0.61 4.73 11.54
C ALA A 144 1.33 4.26 12.81
N PRO A 145 2.68 4.15 12.77
CA PRO A 145 3.47 3.89 13.96
C PRO A 145 3.23 4.91 15.07
N SER A 146 3.72 4.59 16.26
CA SER A 146 3.94 5.57 17.32
C SER A 146 5.44 5.88 17.45
N LEU A 147 5.79 7.09 17.88
CA LEU A 147 7.17 7.49 18.14
C LEU A 147 7.25 8.34 19.41
N THR A 148 8.16 8.01 20.31
CA THR A 148 8.68 8.89 21.35
C THR A 148 10.11 9.25 20.99
N PHE A 149 10.43 10.55 20.97
CA PHE A 149 11.75 11.06 20.61
C PHE A 149 12.20 12.12 21.63
N THR A 150 13.38 11.94 22.22
CA THR A 150 13.90 12.82 23.28
C THR A 150 15.30 13.32 22.95
N MET A 151 15.68 14.42 23.58
CA MET A 151 17.05 14.96 23.62
C MET A 151 17.45 15.07 25.10
N ASP A 152 18.66 14.64 25.44
CA ASP A 152 19.15 14.64 26.83
C ASP A 152 19.53 16.05 27.29
N GLN A 153 19.91 16.91 26.35
CA GLN A 153 20.11 18.33 26.59
C GLN A 153 18.76 19.07 26.58
N THR A 154 18.71 20.21 27.25
CA THR A 154 17.52 21.06 27.24
C THR A 154 17.20 21.50 25.79
N PRO A 155 15.97 21.30 25.30
CA PRO A 155 15.55 21.85 24.02
C PRO A 155 15.78 23.36 23.94
N CYS A 156 16.14 23.85 22.76
CA CYS A 156 16.47 25.26 22.49
C CYS A 156 17.66 25.82 23.29
N SER A 157 18.53 24.95 23.83
CA SER A 157 19.72 25.39 24.55
C SER A 157 20.87 25.79 23.63
N ASP A 158 21.78 26.60 24.18
CA ASP A 158 23.05 26.96 23.56
C ASP A 158 24.14 25.92 23.88
N ILE A 159 24.54 25.18 22.86
CA ILE A 159 25.48 24.07 22.94
C ILE A 159 26.82 24.52 22.36
N THR A 160 27.91 24.21 23.08
CA THR A 160 29.25 24.58 22.62
C THR A 160 29.65 23.71 21.44
N ILE A 161 30.18 24.33 20.38
CA ILE A 161 30.71 23.59 19.22
C ILE A 161 31.77 22.59 19.68
N GLY A 162 31.66 21.34 19.20
CA GLY A 162 32.50 20.21 19.61
C GLY A 162 31.85 19.29 20.63
N ALA A 163 30.73 19.69 21.23
CA ALA A 163 29.93 18.82 22.08
C ALA A 163 29.23 17.72 21.26
N VAL A 164 28.91 16.61 21.93
CA VAL A 164 28.02 15.56 21.40
C VAL A 164 26.64 15.78 22.00
N ILE A 165 25.65 15.90 21.12
CA ILE A 165 24.24 15.95 21.46
C ILE A 165 23.71 14.52 21.43
N THR A 166 22.88 14.15 22.40
CA THR A 166 22.37 12.78 22.54
C THR A 166 20.90 12.76 22.87
N GLY A 167 20.27 11.62 22.64
CA GLY A 167 18.91 11.37 23.08
C GLY A 167 18.47 9.94 22.81
N THR A 168 17.17 9.69 23.03
CA THR A 168 16.58 8.37 22.83
C THR A 168 15.42 8.42 21.86
N PHE A 169 15.11 7.27 21.28
CA PHE A 169 13.90 7.06 20.51
C PHE A 169 13.26 5.72 20.86
N ASN A 170 11.94 5.67 20.78
CA ASN A 170 11.15 4.44 20.90
C ASN A 170 9.97 4.52 19.94
N ALA A 171 9.99 3.70 18.90
CA ALA A 171 8.92 3.54 17.94
C ALA A 171 8.27 2.17 18.05
N THR A 172 6.94 2.13 17.93
CA THR A 172 6.16 0.89 17.99
C THR A 172 5.13 0.87 16.88
N ASP A 173 4.99 -0.29 16.24
CA ASP A 173 3.98 -0.56 15.23
C ASP A 173 3.82 -2.09 15.10
N LEU A 174 2.75 -2.64 14.53
CA LEU A 174 2.66 -4.09 14.31
C LEU A 174 3.61 -4.57 13.20
N HIS A 175 3.92 -3.71 12.24
CA HIS A 175 4.75 -3.96 11.07
C HIS A 175 5.88 -2.95 10.94
N MET A 176 6.51 -2.63 12.07
CA MET A 176 7.58 -1.63 12.19
C MET A 176 8.66 -1.81 11.13
N GLY A 177 9.01 -0.71 10.45
CA GLY A 177 10.07 -0.65 9.43
C GLY A 177 11.33 0.01 9.99
N ASP A 178 11.32 1.34 10.12
CA ASP A 178 12.48 2.11 10.58
C ASP A 178 12.10 3.42 11.30
N VAL A 179 13.07 4.04 11.97
CA VAL A 179 13.02 5.40 12.51
C VAL A 179 14.06 6.25 11.80
N ALA A 180 13.62 7.21 10.98
CA ALA A 180 14.52 8.16 10.35
C ALA A 180 14.87 9.29 11.33
N ILE A 181 16.14 9.72 11.35
CA ILE A 181 16.61 10.86 12.13
C ILE A 181 17.51 11.71 11.24
N THR A 182 17.21 13.00 11.13
CA THR A 182 17.95 13.95 10.28
C THR A 182 18.28 15.22 11.04
N VAL A 183 19.27 15.98 10.53
CA VAL A 183 19.68 17.27 11.09
C VAL A 183 19.63 18.33 9.99
N SER A 184 18.98 19.46 10.29
CA SER A 184 18.84 20.61 9.38
C SER A 184 19.41 21.88 10.04
N PRO A 185 20.04 22.82 9.30
CA PRO A 185 20.24 22.83 7.85
C PRO A 185 21.37 21.92 7.36
N ALA A 186 22.28 21.51 8.24
CA ALA A 186 23.39 20.62 7.92
C ALA A 186 23.80 19.80 9.14
N GLY A 187 24.44 18.65 8.89
CA GLY A 187 24.89 17.74 9.93
C GLY A 187 24.40 16.32 9.68
N ALA A 188 24.81 15.40 10.55
CA ALA A 188 24.37 14.01 10.51
C ALA A 188 24.04 13.55 11.92
N ALA A 189 22.92 12.86 12.06
CA ALA A 189 22.62 12.07 13.23
C ALA A 189 23.06 10.63 12.99
N THR A 190 23.67 10.02 14.00
CA THR A 190 23.88 8.57 14.03
C THR A 190 22.93 7.96 15.04
N LYS A 191 22.30 6.85 14.71
CA LYS A 191 21.40 6.09 15.59
C LYS A 191 21.98 4.70 15.88
N SER A 192 21.72 4.19 17.06
CA SER A 192 22.01 2.81 17.45
C SER A 192 20.79 2.18 18.10
N TYR A 193 20.42 0.99 17.66
CA TYR A 193 19.28 0.26 18.22
C TYR A 193 19.70 -0.53 19.46
N LEU A 194 18.93 -0.37 20.53
CA LEU A 194 18.90 -1.30 21.65
C LEU A 194 17.88 -2.42 21.36
N VAL A 195 16.75 -2.08 20.72
CA VAL A 195 15.76 -3.04 20.26
C VAL A 195 15.51 -2.79 18.78
N SER A 196 15.62 -3.84 17.98
CA SER A 196 15.27 -3.84 16.56
C SER A 196 14.55 -5.13 16.24
N ASN A 197 13.21 -5.09 16.26
CA ASN A 197 12.37 -6.21 15.92
C ASN A 197 11.18 -5.75 15.07
N LEU A 198 10.31 -6.69 14.74
CA LEU A 198 9.24 -6.49 13.77
C LEU A 198 8.13 -5.56 14.28
N THR A 199 8.07 -5.34 15.60
CA THR A 199 7.02 -4.52 16.23
C THR A 199 7.55 -3.29 16.96
N GLN A 200 8.87 -3.15 17.05
CA GLN A 200 9.50 -2.11 17.84
C GLN A 200 10.92 -1.81 17.35
N GLN A 201 11.22 -0.52 17.30
CA GLN A 201 12.55 0.03 17.07
C GLN A 201 12.84 1.06 18.16
N SER A 202 13.81 0.78 19.03
CA SER A 202 14.19 1.70 20.10
C SER A 202 15.69 1.74 20.30
N GLY A 203 16.18 2.89 20.76
CA GLY A 203 17.61 3.12 20.79
C GLY A 203 18.01 4.52 21.24
N THR A 204 19.27 4.82 20.98
CA THR A 204 19.87 6.13 21.20
C THR A 204 20.26 6.75 19.87
N TRP A 205 20.34 8.07 19.86
CA TRP A 205 20.87 8.83 18.75
C TRP A 205 21.85 9.87 19.24
N GLN A 206 22.73 10.32 18.36
CA GLN A 206 23.67 11.39 18.66
C GLN A 206 24.00 12.24 17.43
N VAL A 207 24.37 13.49 17.68
CA VAL A 207 24.90 14.43 16.68
C VAL A 207 26.23 14.97 17.19
N THR A 208 27.29 14.77 16.41
CA THR A 208 28.59 15.40 16.70
C THR A 208 28.62 16.79 16.10
N THR A 209 28.85 17.81 16.92
CA THR A 209 28.80 19.21 16.47
C THR A 209 30.15 19.73 15.96
N THR A 210 31.21 18.92 16.07
CA THR A 210 32.53 19.24 15.50
C THR A 210 32.42 19.52 14.01
N GLY A 211 32.91 20.69 13.58
CA GLY A 211 32.88 21.11 12.18
C GLY A 211 31.56 21.74 11.73
N LEU A 212 30.54 21.82 12.59
CA LEU A 212 29.33 22.60 12.32
C LEU A 212 29.57 24.08 12.63
N SER A 213 28.96 24.94 11.80
CA SER A 213 29.01 26.39 11.97
C SER A 213 28.16 26.84 13.15
N LYS A 214 28.46 28.02 13.69
CA LYS A 214 27.60 28.70 14.67
C LYS A 214 26.24 29.04 14.03
N CYS A 215 25.18 28.31 14.36
CA CYS A 215 23.84 28.48 13.79
C CYS A 215 22.76 27.85 14.69
N GLY A 216 21.49 28.03 14.32
CA GLY A 216 20.38 27.25 14.84
C GLY A 216 20.20 25.96 14.03
N TYR A 217 19.97 24.86 14.73
CA TYR A 217 19.80 23.53 14.15
C TYR A 217 18.54 22.87 14.69
N VAL A 218 17.99 21.94 13.91
CA VAL A 218 16.87 21.10 14.32
C VAL A 218 17.22 19.65 14.04
N VAL A 219 17.03 18.78 15.04
CA VAL A 219 17.00 17.34 14.85
C VAL A 219 15.55 16.93 14.63
N GLN A 220 15.30 16.21 13.54
CA GLN A 220 13.98 15.74 13.17
C GLN A 220 13.95 14.21 13.21
N ALA A 221 12.82 13.64 13.65
CA ALA A 221 12.61 12.20 13.64
C ALA A 221 11.18 11.82 13.28
N TRP A 222 11.03 10.71 12.56
CA TRP A 222 9.74 10.08 12.28
C TRP A 222 9.92 8.57 12.14
N ALA A 223 8.88 7.81 12.47
CA ALA A 223 8.85 6.36 12.33
C ALA A 223 8.02 5.96 11.10
N ILE A 224 8.42 4.86 10.46
CA ILE A 224 7.85 4.34 9.21
C ILE A 224 7.58 2.84 9.41
N ASP A 225 6.38 2.37 9.09
CA ASP A 225 6.08 0.93 9.03
C ASP A 225 6.49 0.31 7.68
N ARG A 226 6.11 -0.96 7.43
CA ARG A 226 6.34 -1.66 6.16
C ARG A 226 5.08 -1.84 5.32
N ALA A 227 4.02 -1.10 5.60
CA ALA A 227 2.80 -1.18 4.82
C ALA A 227 3.05 -0.72 3.38
N ILE A 228 2.50 -1.46 2.41
CA ILE A 228 2.40 -1.02 1.02
C ILE A 228 1.15 -0.14 0.94
N VAL A 229 1.35 1.17 0.95
CA VAL A 229 0.27 2.14 0.95
C VAL A 229 0.07 2.64 -0.48
N ASN A 230 -1.15 2.49 -1.03
CA ASN A 230 -1.48 2.89 -2.40
C ASN A 230 -0.53 2.30 -3.46
N ASN A 231 -0.24 1.00 -3.34
CA ASN A 231 0.71 0.28 -4.20
C ASN A 231 2.16 0.83 -4.16
N TYR A 232 2.54 1.51 -3.07
CA TYR A 232 3.85 2.14 -2.91
C TYR A 232 4.55 1.73 -1.60
N PRO A 233 5.89 1.56 -1.56
CA PRO A 233 6.57 0.87 -0.47
C PRO A 233 6.94 1.75 0.74
N TYR A 234 6.44 2.98 0.85
CA TYR A 234 6.92 3.93 1.86
C TYR A 234 6.21 3.90 3.23
N GLY A 235 5.36 2.88 3.48
CA GLY A 235 4.72 2.70 4.78
C GLY A 235 3.76 3.83 5.18
N ASN A 236 3.07 3.63 6.29
CA ASN A 236 2.52 4.75 7.06
C ASN A 236 3.64 5.39 7.88
N GLN A 237 3.50 6.69 8.15
CA GLN A 237 4.51 7.48 8.84
C GLN A 237 3.92 8.26 10.00
N THR A 238 4.72 8.46 11.05
CA THR A 238 4.36 9.40 12.11
C THR A 238 4.47 10.84 11.62
N PRO A 239 3.77 11.80 12.24
CA PRO A 239 4.16 13.20 12.16
C PRO A 239 5.64 13.37 12.54
N ILE A 240 6.32 14.30 11.88
CA ILE A 240 7.72 14.62 12.18
C ILE A 240 7.80 15.30 13.55
N GLN A 241 8.60 14.73 14.45
CA GLN A 241 8.98 15.36 15.72
C GLN A 241 10.26 16.15 15.51
N SER A 242 10.37 17.33 16.12
CA SER A 242 11.49 18.26 15.92
C SER A 242 11.96 18.82 17.26
N ILE A 243 13.27 18.80 17.50
CA ILE A 243 13.91 19.40 18.68
C ILE A 243 15.00 20.35 18.19
N GLY A 244 14.90 21.63 18.54
CA GLY A 244 15.85 22.66 18.15
C GLY A 244 16.98 22.87 19.16
N PHE A 245 18.14 23.33 18.69
CA PHE A 245 19.26 23.79 19.52
C PHE A 245 20.09 24.85 18.79
N CYS A 246 20.88 25.64 19.52
CA CYS A 246 21.79 26.63 18.96
C CYS A 246 23.24 26.22 19.23
N LEU A 247 24.12 26.43 18.26
CA LEU A 247 25.56 26.27 18.47
C LEU A 247 26.22 27.61 18.80
N ARG A 248 27.18 27.58 19.72
CA ARG A 248 27.98 28.76 20.12
C ARG A 248 29.47 28.49 20.24
#